data_AF-A0A523NW01-F1
#
_entry.id   AF-A0A523NW01-F1
#
_cell.length_a   1.000
_cell.length_b   1.000
_cell.length_c   1.000
_cell.angle_alpha   90.00
_cell.angle_beta   90.00
_cell.angle_gamma   90.00
#
_symmetry.space_group_name_H-M   'P 1'
#
loop_
_entity.id
_entity.type
_entity.pdbx_description
1 polymer ?
#
loop_
_entity_poly.entity_id
_entity_poly.type
_entity_poly.pdbx_seq_one_letter_code
_entity_poly.pdbx_strand_id
1 'polypeptide(L)'
;MKKFLKIFGWLALGIFLQFKFNVLYGIVFMENLNFHDRTYIVRMKMSPTDESLRVLQIQTVVHHSLGSDYFANIYIPEQYRVLNKEPYLGAEAVPGYKAYNMKMKRKYRDVLSTEDFIVAPQSKDMEIPSTPILVDFLNLNQSLHKDETYRLATTKQNTQLDGPEMAEATYPQQLDM
;
A
#
# COMPACT_ATOMS: atom_id res chain seq x y z
N MET A 1 -30.19 -41.81 -16.61
CA MET A 1 -30.79 -40.98 -15.52
C MET A 1 -29.89 -40.83 -14.28
N LYS A 2 -29.40 -41.91 -13.63
CA LYS A 2 -28.58 -41.79 -12.40
C LYS A 2 -27.29 -40.95 -12.54
N LYS A 3 -26.57 -41.04 -13.67
CA LYS A 3 -25.37 -40.20 -13.94
C LYS A 3 -25.71 -38.72 -14.11
N PHE A 4 -26.81 -38.41 -14.78
CA PHE A 4 -27.27 -37.03 -15.01
C PHE A 4 -27.64 -36.32 -13.71
N LEU A 5 -28.44 -36.97 -12.85
CA LEU A 5 -28.79 -36.43 -11.52
C LEU A 5 -27.56 -36.18 -10.64
N LYS A 6 -26.53 -37.05 -10.75
CA LYS A 6 -25.28 -36.87 -10.00
C LYS A 6 -24.51 -35.63 -10.49
N ILE A 7 -24.37 -35.46 -11.80
CA ILE A 7 -23.70 -34.29 -12.41
C ILE A 7 -24.48 -33.01 -12.12
N PHE A 8 -25.80 -33.04 -12.29
CA PHE A 8 -26.68 -31.91 -12.00
C PHE A 8 -26.65 -31.51 -10.52
N GLY A 9 -26.61 -32.50 -9.61
CA GLY A 9 -26.46 -32.26 -8.17
C GLY A 9 -25.14 -31.55 -7.82
N TRP A 10 -24.02 -31.94 -8.43
CA TRP A 10 -22.74 -31.24 -8.26
C TRP A 10 -22.75 -29.82 -8.83
N LEU A 11 -23.41 -29.62 -9.98
CA LEU A 11 -23.56 -28.30 -10.60
C LEU A 11 -24.40 -27.36 -9.71
N ALA A 12 -25.55 -27.84 -9.23
CA ALA A 12 -26.43 -27.11 -8.34
C ALA A 12 -25.76 -26.80 -6.99
N LEU A 13 -24.98 -27.75 -6.44
CA LEU A 13 -24.20 -27.53 -5.22
C LEU A 13 -23.14 -26.45 -5.42
N GLY A 14 -22.42 -26.45 -6.55
CA GLY A 14 -21.45 -25.43 -6.90
C GLY A 14 -22.06 -24.03 -6.99
N ILE A 15 -23.21 -23.92 -7.68
CA ILE A 15 -23.97 -22.66 -7.79
C ILE A 15 -24.46 -22.19 -6.42
N PHE A 16 -25.02 -23.09 -5.60
CA PHE A 16 -25.52 -22.76 -4.27
C PHE A 16 -24.40 -22.27 -3.33
N LEU A 17 -23.24 -22.92 -3.37
CA LEU A 17 -22.05 -22.48 -2.64
C LEU A 17 -21.61 -21.09 -3.11
N GLN A 18 -21.52 -20.84 -4.42
CA GLN A 18 -21.17 -19.52 -4.97
C GLN A 18 -22.12 -18.41 -4.49
N PHE A 19 -23.44 -18.66 -4.47
CA PHE A 19 -24.41 -17.68 -3.95
C PHE A 19 -24.21 -17.39 -2.46
N LYS A 20 -23.94 -18.40 -1.63
CA LYS A 20 -23.69 -18.19 -0.20
C LYS A 20 -22.44 -17.35 0.05
N PHE A 21 -21.36 -17.58 -0.70
CA PHE A 21 -20.14 -16.78 -0.57
C PHE A 21 -20.37 -15.34 -1.03
N ASN A 22 -21.11 -15.10 -2.11
CA ASN A 22 -21.45 -13.74 -2.54
C ASN A 22 -22.29 -12.96 -1.52
N VAL A 23 -23.28 -13.60 -0.89
CA VAL A 23 -24.08 -12.98 0.18
C VAL A 23 -23.20 -12.65 1.39
N LEU A 24 -22.29 -13.56 1.77
CA LEU A 24 -21.35 -13.32 2.86
C LEU A 24 -20.40 -12.14 2.56
N TYR A 25 -19.91 -12.02 1.32
CA TYR A 25 -19.14 -10.86 0.87
C TYR A 25 -19.96 -9.56 0.96
N GLY A 26 -21.24 -9.59 0.57
CA GLY A 26 -22.15 -8.46 0.71
C GLY A 26 -22.38 -8.04 2.15
N ILE A 27 -22.53 -8.99 3.08
CA ILE A 27 -22.68 -8.72 4.52
C ILE A 27 -21.41 -8.07 5.09
N VAL A 28 -20.23 -8.63 4.82
CA VAL A 28 -18.96 -8.07 5.30
C VAL A 28 -18.71 -6.67 4.72
N PHE A 29 -19.12 -6.44 3.47
CA PHE A 29 -19.05 -5.12 2.84
C PHE A 29 -19.96 -4.09 3.53
N MET A 30 -21.23 -4.44 3.76
CA MET A 30 -22.18 -3.59 4.48
C MET A 30 -21.77 -3.35 5.94
N GLU A 31 -21.17 -4.34 6.58
CA GLU A 31 -20.65 -4.22 7.94
C GLU A 31 -19.48 -3.22 7.99
N ASN A 32 -18.51 -3.37 7.08
CA ASN A 32 -17.38 -2.45 6.98
C ASN A 32 -17.83 -1.00 6.71
N LEU A 33 -18.81 -0.80 5.84
CA LEU A 33 -19.34 0.53 5.53
C LEU A 33 -20.04 1.22 6.70
N ASN A 34 -20.71 0.46 7.57
CA ASN A 34 -21.59 1.04 8.60
C ASN A 34 -20.98 1.07 10.00
N PHE A 35 -20.00 0.20 10.29
CA PHE A 35 -19.51 0.01 11.67
C PHE A 35 -18.02 0.27 11.83
N HIS A 36 -17.29 0.54 10.75
CA HIS A 36 -15.85 0.68 10.81
C HIS A 36 -15.32 1.88 10.05
N ASP A 37 -14.52 2.68 10.73
CA ASP A 37 -13.74 3.74 10.10
C ASP A 37 -12.60 3.12 9.28
N ARG A 38 -12.28 3.76 8.16
CA ARG A 38 -11.15 3.35 7.33
C ARG A 38 -9.89 3.89 7.96
N THR A 39 -8.91 3.02 8.20
CA THR A 39 -7.63 3.42 8.79
C THR A 39 -6.50 3.12 7.83
N TYR A 40 -5.70 4.12 7.50
CA TYR A 40 -4.48 4.01 6.70
C TYR A 40 -3.30 4.02 7.63
N ILE A 41 -2.42 3.04 7.49
CA ILE A 41 -1.22 2.90 8.31
C ILE A 41 -0.01 2.83 7.40
N VAL A 42 0.99 3.65 7.71
CA VAL A 42 2.32 3.61 7.11
C VAL A 42 3.33 3.33 8.20
N ARG A 43 4.20 2.34 7.97
CA ARG A 43 5.36 2.06 8.81
C ARG A 43 6.58 2.01 7.93
N MET A 44 7.59 2.79 8.27
CA MET A 44 8.87 2.76 7.58
C MET A 44 9.99 2.46 8.56
N LYS A 45 10.90 1.58 8.16
CA LYS A 45 12.11 1.26 8.92
C LYS A 45 13.30 1.32 7.99
N MET A 46 14.39 1.88 8.47
CA MET A 46 15.63 1.93 7.72
C MET A 46 16.68 1.06 8.40
N SER A 47 17.20 0.09 7.67
CA SER A 47 18.27 -0.78 8.13
C SER A 47 19.59 -0.39 7.45
N PRO A 48 20.71 -0.30 8.21
CA PRO A 48 22.02 -0.08 7.61
C PRO A 48 22.45 -1.32 6.83
N THR A 49 23.14 -1.08 5.72
CA THR A 49 23.93 -2.08 4.99
C THR A 49 25.36 -1.55 4.83
N ASP A 50 26.26 -2.37 4.27
CA ASP A 50 27.63 -1.95 4.01
C ASP A 50 27.69 -0.66 3.17
N GLU A 51 28.55 0.28 3.56
CA GLU A 51 28.76 1.61 2.94
C GLU A 51 27.55 2.58 2.99
N SER A 52 27.25 3.26 1.87
CA SER A 52 26.23 4.30 1.72
C SER A 52 24.85 3.77 1.32
N LEU A 53 24.71 2.45 1.20
CA LEU A 53 23.45 1.79 0.90
C LEU A 53 22.58 1.71 2.16
N ARG A 54 21.28 1.91 2.02
CA ARG A 54 20.30 1.68 3.08
C ARG A 54 19.13 0.87 2.54
N VAL A 55 18.61 -0.02 3.38
CA VAL A 55 17.37 -0.74 3.08
C VAL A 55 16.23 -0.01 3.77
N LEU A 56 15.37 0.62 2.99
CA LEU A 56 14.14 1.26 3.42
C LEU A 56 12.99 0.26 3.28
N GLN A 57 12.62 -0.35 4.40
CA GLN A 57 11.45 -1.23 4.48
C GLN A 57 10.20 -0.38 4.67
N ILE A 58 9.25 -0.49 3.76
CA ILE A 58 7.97 0.23 3.80
C ILE A 58 6.85 -0.80 3.92
N GLN A 59 6.02 -0.61 4.94
CA GLN A 59 4.78 -1.35 5.13
C GLN A 59 3.60 -0.38 5.06
N THR A 60 2.64 -0.71 4.19
CA THR A 60 1.39 0.02 4.05
C THR A 60 0.22 -0.90 4.37
N VAL A 61 -0.74 -0.42 5.15
CA VAL A 61 -1.95 -1.17 5.51
C VAL A 61 -3.15 -0.24 5.38
N VAL A 62 -4.24 -0.75 4.80
CA VAL A 62 -5.57 -0.12 4.90
C VAL A 62 -6.48 -1.10 5.61
N HIS A 63 -6.90 -0.73 6.82
CA HIS A 63 -7.90 -1.47 7.57
C HIS A 63 -9.30 -1.16 7.04
N HIS A 64 -10.18 -2.17 7.10
CA HIS A 64 -11.58 -2.06 6.67
C HIS A 64 -11.73 -1.57 5.22
N SER A 65 -10.86 -2.10 4.35
CA SER A 65 -10.84 -1.80 2.92
C SER A 65 -12.12 -2.26 2.20
N LEU A 66 -12.56 -1.44 1.26
CA LEU A 66 -13.70 -1.72 0.36
C LEU A 66 -13.17 -2.17 -1.00
N GLY A 67 -13.09 -3.49 -1.24
CA GLY A 67 -12.69 -4.05 -2.53
C GLY A 67 -11.30 -4.71 -2.54
N SER A 68 -10.88 -5.19 -3.71
CA SER A 68 -9.58 -5.87 -3.92
C SER A 68 -8.50 -4.99 -4.52
N ASP A 69 -8.87 -3.81 -5.06
CA ASP A 69 -8.05 -3.12 -6.05
C ASP A 69 -7.30 -1.92 -5.46
N TYR A 70 -6.70 -2.14 -4.28
CA TYR A 70 -5.86 -1.14 -3.62
C TYR A 70 -4.41 -1.27 -4.07
N PHE A 71 -3.77 -0.12 -4.24
CA PHE A 71 -2.32 -0.03 -4.43
C PHE A 71 -1.80 1.22 -3.74
N ALA A 72 -0.54 1.19 -3.34
CA ALA A 72 0.13 2.33 -2.74
C ALA A 72 1.25 2.80 -3.67
N ASN A 73 1.34 4.09 -3.93
CA ASN A 73 2.44 4.69 -4.64
C ASN A 73 3.39 5.33 -3.64
N ILE A 74 4.64 4.88 -3.68
CA ILE A 74 5.72 5.47 -2.90
C ILE A 74 6.48 6.43 -3.81
N TYR A 75 6.52 7.69 -3.42
CA TYR A 75 7.27 8.73 -4.08
C TYR A 75 8.54 8.99 -3.28
N ILE A 76 9.68 8.64 -3.88
CA ILE A 76 11.00 8.86 -3.30
C ILE A 76 11.64 10.05 -4.03
N PRO A 77 12.27 11.01 -3.31
CA PRO A 77 12.91 12.16 -3.92
C PRO A 77 13.93 11.74 -5.00
N GLU A 78 13.97 12.44 -6.13
CA GLU A 78 14.83 12.12 -7.27
C GLU A 78 16.32 12.08 -6.94
N GLN A 79 16.75 12.80 -5.89
CA GLN A 79 18.10 12.82 -5.35
C GLN A 79 18.56 11.44 -4.86
N TYR A 80 17.62 10.51 -4.64
CA TYR A 80 17.90 9.12 -4.34
C TYR A 80 17.71 8.22 -5.56
N ARG A 81 18.56 7.20 -5.62
CA ARG A 81 18.46 6.09 -6.55
C ARG A 81 17.96 4.85 -5.80
N VAL A 82 16.87 4.27 -6.28
CA VAL A 82 16.42 2.93 -5.89
C VAL A 82 17.11 1.92 -6.79
N LEU A 83 17.74 0.90 -6.21
CA LEU A 83 18.55 -0.08 -6.96
C LEU A 83 17.81 -1.35 -7.34
N ASN A 84 16.78 -1.71 -6.57
CA ASN A 84 16.08 -3.00 -6.71
C ASN A 84 14.72 -2.90 -7.41
N LYS A 85 14.30 -1.69 -7.81
CA LYS A 85 13.00 -1.48 -8.45
C LYS A 85 13.06 -0.31 -9.43
N GLU A 86 12.41 -0.49 -10.58
CA GLU A 86 12.32 0.56 -11.60
C GLU A 86 11.19 1.55 -11.25
N PRO A 87 11.43 2.86 -11.43
CA PRO A 87 10.39 3.86 -11.28
C PRO A 87 9.36 3.75 -12.41
N TYR A 88 8.16 4.23 -12.16
CA TYR A 88 7.11 4.32 -13.18
C TYR A 88 6.44 5.70 -13.14
N LEU A 89 5.53 5.97 -14.09
CA LEU A 89 4.88 7.28 -14.22
C LEU A 89 4.01 7.69 -13.01
N GLY A 90 3.63 6.76 -12.13
CA GLY A 90 2.70 7.03 -11.04
C GLY A 90 1.25 7.12 -11.52
N ALA A 91 0.31 7.31 -10.58
CA ALA A 91 -1.04 7.77 -10.89
C ALA A 91 -1.05 9.28 -11.19
N GLU A 92 -0.18 10.01 -10.50
CA GLU A 92 0.09 11.44 -10.69
C GLU A 92 1.62 11.63 -10.74
N ALA A 93 2.10 12.41 -11.71
CA ALA A 93 3.51 12.76 -11.83
C ALA A 93 3.82 13.91 -10.86
N VAL A 94 4.61 13.63 -9.82
CA VAL A 94 4.99 14.62 -8.81
C VAL A 94 6.39 15.15 -9.12
N PRO A 95 6.56 16.46 -9.39
CA PRO A 95 7.87 17.03 -9.73
C PRO A 95 8.90 16.81 -8.61
N GLY A 96 10.09 16.33 -8.96
CA GLY A 96 11.18 16.08 -8.02
C GLY A 96 11.11 14.73 -7.32
N TYR A 97 10.18 13.85 -7.73
CA TYR A 97 9.99 12.52 -7.15
C TYR A 97 9.90 11.43 -8.23
N LYS A 98 10.36 10.23 -7.86
CA LYS A 98 10.13 9.00 -8.62
C LYS A 98 9.09 8.16 -7.92
N ALA A 99 8.08 7.72 -8.68
CA ALA A 99 7.02 6.87 -8.17
C ALA A 99 7.39 5.38 -8.27
N TYR A 100 7.03 4.62 -7.24
CA TYR A 100 7.20 3.18 -7.16
C TYR A 100 5.88 2.54 -6.73
N ASN A 101 5.37 1.60 -7.52
CA ASN A 101 4.10 0.94 -7.24
C ASN A 101 4.30 -0.18 -6.23
N MET A 102 3.60 -0.13 -5.11
CA MET A 102 3.44 -1.24 -4.17
C MET A 102 2.08 -1.90 -4.39
N LYS A 103 2.10 -3.16 -4.82
CA LYS A 103 0.88 -3.96 -4.95
C LYS A 103 0.39 -4.36 -3.57
N MET A 104 -0.79 -3.93 -3.18
CA MET A 104 -1.40 -4.34 -1.93
C MET A 104 -2.16 -5.65 -2.14
N LYS A 105 -2.07 -6.55 -1.16
CA LYS A 105 -2.80 -7.83 -1.16
C LYS A 105 -3.86 -7.80 -0.08
N ARG A 106 -5.06 -8.24 -0.44
CA ARG A 106 -6.17 -8.36 0.49
C ARG A 106 -5.94 -9.52 1.45
N LYS A 107 -6.11 -9.24 2.74
CA LYS A 107 -6.13 -10.20 3.85
C LYS A 107 -7.40 -9.93 4.67
N TYR A 108 -8.46 -10.68 4.38
CA TYR A 108 -9.77 -10.54 5.02
C TYR A 108 -10.38 -9.13 4.84
N ARG A 109 -10.46 -8.32 5.90
CA ARG A 109 -10.98 -6.94 5.90
C ARG A 109 -9.93 -5.91 5.51
N ASP A 110 -8.65 -6.29 5.53
CA ASP A 110 -7.53 -5.38 5.35
C ASP A 110 -6.87 -5.61 3.99
N VAL A 111 -6.18 -4.59 3.49
CA VAL A 111 -5.18 -4.73 2.42
C VAL A 111 -3.85 -4.29 2.97
N LEU A 112 -2.79 -5.04 2.66
CA LEU A 112 -1.44 -4.69 3.07
C LEU A 112 -0.42 -4.90 1.97
N SER A 113 0.64 -4.11 1.99
CA SER A 113 1.85 -4.36 1.23
C SER A 113 3.07 -4.17 2.12
N THR A 114 4.13 -4.90 1.82
CA THR A 114 5.42 -4.75 2.47
C THR A 114 6.47 -4.96 1.42
N GLU A 115 7.32 -3.97 1.23
CA GLU A 115 8.39 -3.99 0.26
C GLU A 115 9.64 -3.33 0.82
N ASP A 116 10.78 -3.84 0.41
CA ASP A 116 12.09 -3.30 0.76
C ASP A 116 12.62 -2.51 -0.43
N PHE A 117 13.07 -1.29 -0.20
CA PHE A 117 13.68 -0.41 -1.20
C PHE A 117 15.16 -0.23 -0.86
N ILE A 118 16.06 -0.58 -1.78
CA ILE A 118 17.48 -0.32 -1.61
C ILE A 118 17.75 1.09 -2.13
N VAL A 119 17.92 2.03 -1.20
CA VAL A 119 18.11 3.46 -1.51
C VAL A 119 19.57 3.86 -1.33
N ALA A 120 20.04 4.69 -2.26
CA ALA A 120 21.36 5.30 -2.23
C ALA A 120 21.25 6.76 -2.73
N PRO A 121 22.02 7.71 -2.19
CA PRO A 121 22.12 9.04 -2.81
C PRO A 121 22.70 8.91 -4.23
N GLN A 122 22.27 9.77 -5.16
CA GLN A 122 22.78 9.74 -6.55
C GLN A 122 24.30 9.94 -6.65
N SER A 123 24.87 10.72 -5.74
CA SER A 123 26.32 10.93 -5.60
C SER A 123 26.75 10.74 -4.16
N LYS A 124 27.96 10.20 -3.95
CA LYS A 124 28.49 9.90 -2.61
C LYS A 124 28.65 11.14 -1.72
N ASP A 125 28.91 12.29 -2.32
CA ASP A 125 29.15 13.55 -1.58
C ASP A 125 27.94 14.48 -1.58
N MET A 126 26.77 13.99 -2.02
CA MET A 126 25.54 14.77 -2.05
C MET A 126 24.94 14.84 -0.65
N GLU A 127 24.83 16.06 -0.12
CA GLU A 127 23.99 16.33 1.04
C GLU A 127 22.56 16.58 0.57
N ILE A 128 21.63 15.84 1.16
CA ILE A 128 20.21 15.90 0.82
C ILE A 128 19.50 16.40 2.09
N PRO A 129 18.85 17.59 2.04
CA PRO A 129 18.09 18.08 3.18
C PRO A 129 16.91 17.15 3.48
N SER A 130 16.37 17.26 4.70
CA SER A 130 15.21 16.47 5.14
C SER A 130 14.02 16.71 4.21
N THR A 131 13.70 15.70 3.39
CA THR A 131 12.68 15.72 2.35
C THR A 131 11.67 14.60 2.59
N PRO A 132 10.36 14.85 2.44
CA PRO A 132 9.34 13.84 2.73
C PRO A 132 9.40 12.68 1.73
N ILE A 133 9.05 11.48 2.18
CA ILE A 133 8.61 10.38 1.32
C ILE A 133 7.09 10.51 1.24
N LEU A 134 6.53 10.57 0.03
CA LEU A 134 5.08 10.63 -0.13
C LEU A 134 4.53 9.22 -0.34
N VAL A 135 3.45 8.90 0.36
CA VAL A 135 2.72 7.63 0.20
C VAL A 135 1.29 7.95 -0.21
N ASP A 136 0.93 7.63 -1.44
CA ASP A 136 -0.42 7.83 -1.96
C ASP A 136 -1.16 6.49 -2.01
N PHE A 137 -2.24 6.39 -1.23
CA PHE A 137 -3.14 5.23 -1.22
C PHE A 137 -4.22 5.43 -2.26
N LEU A 138 -4.30 4.47 -3.19
CA LEU A 138 -5.15 4.56 -4.37
C LEU A 138 -6.06 3.33 -4.45
N ASN A 139 -7.26 3.55 -4.98
CA ASN A 139 -8.18 2.49 -5.40
C ASN A 139 -8.69 2.83 -6.80
N LEU A 140 -8.40 1.96 -7.76
CA LEU A 140 -8.64 2.19 -9.20
C LEU A 140 -8.09 3.55 -9.65
N ASN A 141 -8.95 4.56 -9.80
CA ASN A 141 -8.60 5.91 -10.27
C ASN A 141 -8.77 6.99 -9.19
N GLN A 142 -9.04 6.61 -7.94
CA GLN A 142 -9.29 7.53 -6.84
C GLN A 142 -8.13 7.53 -5.85
N SER A 143 -7.56 8.72 -5.58
CA SER A 143 -6.68 8.94 -4.43
C SER A 143 -7.53 9.00 -3.17
N LEU A 144 -7.13 8.22 -2.18
CA LEU A 144 -7.90 8.00 -0.96
C LEU A 144 -7.25 8.65 0.26
N HIS A 145 -5.92 8.62 0.33
CA HIS A 145 -5.15 9.22 1.41
C HIS A 145 -3.70 9.46 0.93
N LYS A 146 -3.12 10.60 1.31
CA LYS A 146 -1.71 10.92 1.08
C LYS A 146 -1.04 11.10 2.44
N ASP A 147 0.03 10.35 2.69
CA ASP A 147 0.90 10.50 3.85
C ASP A 147 2.23 11.14 3.45
N GLU A 148 2.70 12.08 4.25
CA GLU A 148 3.97 12.80 4.08
C GLU A 148 4.78 12.83 5.39
N THR A 149 4.46 11.91 6.30
CA THR A 149 4.94 11.94 7.69
C THR A 149 6.43 11.60 7.78
N TYR A 150 6.88 10.66 6.96
CA TYR A 150 8.27 10.19 6.95
C TYR A 150 9.16 11.08 6.08
N ARG A 151 10.39 11.34 6.53
CA ARG A 151 11.37 12.17 5.83
C ARG A 151 12.71 11.47 5.69
N LEU A 152 13.37 11.65 4.56
CA LEU A 152 14.73 11.21 4.28
C LEU A 152 15.69 12.40 4.29
N ALA A 153 16.82 12.21 4.93
CA ALA A 153 17.94 13.14 4.89
C ALA A 153 19.24 12.37 4.67
N THR A 154 20.20 12.98 3.99
CA THR A 154 21.56 12.44 3.87
C THR A 154 22.56 13.51 4.28
N THR A 155 23.38 13.20 5.28
CA THR A 155 24.44 14.09 5.76
C THR A 155 25.71 13.26 5.94
N LYS A 156 26.83 13.73 5.37
CA LYS A 156 28.14 13.04 5.45
C LYS A 156 28.05 11.54 5.15
N GLN A 157 27.44 11.17 4.01
CA GLN A 157 27.24 9.79 3.55
C GLN A 157 26.32 8.92 4.43
N ASN A 158 25.71 9.48 5.46
CA ASN A 158 24.74 8.78 6.29
C ASN A 158 23.32 9.21 5.91
N THR A 159 22.58 8.29 5.29
CA THR A 159 21.15 8.47 5.05
C THR A 159 20.36 8.04 6.28
N GLN A 160 19.48 8.92 6.73
CA GLN A 160 18.62 8.75 7.90
C GLN A 160 17.15 8.91 7.51
N LEU A 161 16.29 8.21 8.23
CA LEU A 161 14.85 8.26 8.12
C LEU A 161 14.30 8.87 9.41
N ASP A 162 13.61 10.00 9.29
CA ASP A 162 12.89 10.65 10.38
C ASP A 162 11.40 10.34 10.27
N GLY A 163 10.76 10.03 11.39
CA GLY A 163 9.32 9.76 11.46
C GLY A 163 8.94 8.94 12.71
N PRO A 164 7.64 8.80 12.99
CA PRO A 164 7.16 7.96 14.08
C PRO A 164 7.37 6.47 13.75
N GLU A 165 7.24 5.60 14.76
CA GLU A 165 7.23 4.15 14.52
C GLU A 165 6.07 3.72 13.59
N MET A 166 4.97 4.46 13.65
CA MET A 166 3.78 4.24 12.85
C MET A 166 3.06 5.58 12.62
N ALA A 167 2.74 5.87 11.36
CA ALA A 167 1.83 6.95 10.99
C ALA A 167 0.45 6.33 10.70
N GLU A 168 -0.60 6.94 11.26
CA GLU A 168 -1.98 6.45 11.16
C GLU A 168 -2.93 7.59 10.83
N ALA A 169 -3.83 7.36 9.88
CA ALA A 169 -4.90 8.28 9.52
C ALA A 169 -6.23 7.55 9.42
N THR A 170 -7.22 8.00 10.18
CA THR A 170 -8.54 7.37 10.29
C THR A 170 -9.61 8.29 9.71
N TYR A 171 -10.45 7.75 8.84
CA TYR A 171 -11.52 8.45 8.16
C TYR A 171 -12.85 7.74 8.40
N PRO A 172 -13.92 8.47 8.73
CA PRO A 172 -15.23 7.88 8.85
C PRO A 172 -15.67 7.31 7.50
N GLN A 173 -16.17 6.07 7.51
CA GLN A 173 -16.90 5.54 6.36
C GLN A 173 -18.37 5.89 6.58
N GLN A 174 -18.85 6.92 5.89
CA GLN A 174 -20.28 7.23 5.85
C GLN A 174 -20.77 7.07 4.42
N LEU A 175 -21.92 6.42 4.27
CA LEU A 175 -22.79 6.68 3.13
C LEU A 175 -23.26 8.11 3.28
N ASP A 176 -22.85 9.01 2.39
CA ASP A 176 -23.71 10.16 2.07
C ASP A 176 -25.00 9.56 1.48
N MET A 177 -25.99 9.34 2.36
CA MET A 177 -27.37 9.07 1.96
C MET A 177 -28.09 10.38 1.69
#